data_AF-I1JLR6-F1
#
_entry.id   AF-I1JLR6-F1
#
_cell.length_a   1.000
_cell.length_b   1.000
_cell.length_c   1.000
_cell.angle_alpha   90.00
_cell.angle_beta   90.00
_cell.angle_gamma   90.00
#
_symmetry.space_group_name_H-M   'P 1'
#
loop_
_entity.id
_entity.type
_entity.pdbx_description
1 polymer ?
#
loop_
_entity_poly.entity_id
_entity_poly.type
_entity_poly.pdbx_seq_one_letter_code
_entity_poly.pdbx_strand_id
1 'polypeptide(L)'
;MIALKAIQASSFALHHNNVRLPHTRASSVLCFCSKSNKNEPDNSQPPPEGDAQSQELLAQIAMLQTQKVRLTDFLDERSAYLAQFGEEAKAEFDKIGEDALKGLDEAGARITANIESQMLEFEESTELNRLEIEESENKIVEFEGQMEKDRNEGLFFKNLGQKAPVYKAKAKEEEEVEKIKDVNSESSGSKTRKNVYLFFIGLLTFGIVDSLASSSGADWKKVAVLGGILVVLFSLFINEQNKDNKKD
;
A
#
# COMPACT_ATOMS: atom_id res chain seq x y z
N MET A 1 -1.26 14.08 -12.11
CA MET A 1 -1.97 13.40 -13.22
C MET A 1 -1.24 12.10 -13.50
N ILE A 2 -1.65 10.98 -12.90
CA ILE A 2 -1.09 9.66 -13.22
C ILE A 2 -2.16 8.97 -14.05
N ALA A 3 -1.94 8.91 -15.36
CA ALA A 3 -2.83 8.23 -16.29
C ALA A 3 -2.66 6.73 -16.09
N LEU A 4 -3.60 6.09 -15.39
CA LEU A 4 -3.74 4.64 -15.39
C LEU A 4 -4.09 4.22 -16.82
N LYS A 5 -3.06 3.86 -17.59
CA LYS A 5 -3.22 3.23 -18.89
C LYS A 5 -3.82 1.85 -18.60
N ALA A 6 -5.14 1.75 -18.72
CA ALA A 6 -5.85 0.49 -18.62
C ALA A 6 -5.18 -0.48 -19.58
N ILE A 7 -4.58 -1.54 -19.03
CA ILE A 7 -4.16 -2.69 -19.80
C ILE A 7 -5.46 -3.26 -20.34
N GLN A 8 -5.75 -2.90 -21.58
CA GLN A 8 -6.78 -3.52 -22.37
C GLN A 8 -6.40 -4.99 -22.41
N ALA A 9 -7.03 -5.77 -21.54
CA ALA A 9 -7.05 -7.21 -21.65
C ALA A 9 -7.66 -7.46 -23.02
N SER A 10 -6.80 -7.58 -24.04
CA SER A 10 -7.16 -8.22 -25.28
C SER A 10 -7.52 -9.62 -24.83
N SER A 11 -8.82 -9.82 -24.58
CA SER A 11 -9.47 -11.09 -24.69
C SER A 11 -9.01 -11.58 -26.04
N PHE A 12 -7.96 -12.40 -26.05
CA PHE A 12 -7.75 -13.32 -27.14
C PHE A 12 -9.03 -14.12 -27.09
N ALA A 13 -9.99 -13.71 -27.91
CA ALA A 13 -11.02 -14.57 -28.39
C ALA A 13 -10.22 -15.77 -28.88
N LEU A 14 -10.13 -16.79 -28.03
CA LEU A 14 -9.91 -18.14 -28.49
C LEU A 14 -11.04 -18.29 -29.49
N HIS A 15 -10.73 -18.03 -30.75
CA HIS A 15 -11.31 -18.75 -31.84
C HIS A 15 -11.01 -20.20 -31.48
N HIS A 16 -11.90 -20.79 -30.68
CA HIS A 16 -12.38 -22.13 -30.91
C HIS A 16 -12.87 -22.11 -32.35
N ASN A 17 -11.90 -22.15 -33.27
CA ASN A 17 -12.06 -22.96 -34.45
C ASN A 17 -12.29 -24.34 -33.87
N ASN A 18 -13.57 -24.61 -33.58
CA ASN A 18 -14.18 -25.88 -33.88
C ASN A 18 -13.81 -26.12 -35.34
N VAL A 19 -12.59 -26.60 -35.56
CA VAL A 19 -12.27 -27.44 -36.68
C VAL A 19 -13.14 -28.65 -36.40
N ARG A 20 -14.43 -28.51 -36.77
CA ARG A 20 -15.27 -29.61 -37.19
C ARG A 20 -14.42 -30.25 -38.26
N LEU A 21 -13.64 -31.24 -37.85
CA LEU A 21 -13.07 -32.21 -38.73
C LEU A 21 -14.26 -32.63 -39.60
N PRO A 22 -14.31 -32.27 -40.89
CA PRO A 22 -15.34 -32.83 -41.72
C PRO A 22 -15.06 -34.33 -41.63
N HIS A 23 -16.05 -35.06 -41.13
CA HIS A 23 -16.09 -36.51 -41.25
C HIS A 23 -16.29 -36.79 -42.74
N THR A 24 -15.26 -36.54 -43.55
CA THR A 24 -15.16 -37.04 -44.91
C THR A 24 -14.97 -38.54 -44.77
N ARG A 25 -16.12 -39.23 -44.61
CA ARG A 25 -16.32 -40.58 -45.12
C ARG A 25 -16.19 -40.52 -46.64
N ALA A 26 -14.96 -40.43 -47.11
CA ALA A 26 -14.53 -40.65 -48.48
C ALA A 26 -13.04 -40.99 -48.33
N SER A 27 -12.58 -42.22 -48.53
CA SER A 27 -12.85 -43.04 -49.69
C SER A 27 -12.86 -44.51 -49.30
N SER A 28 -14.05 -45.12 -49.35
CA SER A 28 -14.14 -46.51 -49.79
C SER A 28 -13.68 -46.50 -51.26
N VAL A 29 -12.37 -46.64 -51.49
CA VAL A 29 -11.86 -47.09 -52.79
C VAL A 29 -12.17 -48.59 -52.85
N LEU A 30 -13.47 -48.89 -52.94
CA LEU A 30 -13.95 -50.11 -53.56
C LEU A 30 -13.51 -49.98 -55.01
N CYS A 31 -12.28 -50.40 -55.29
CA CYS A 31 -11.83 -50.73 -56.62
C CYS A 31 -12.63 -51.98 -57.05
N PHE A 32 -13.90 -51.76 -57.38
CA PHE A 32 -14.65 -52.64 -58.25
C PHE A 32 -13.98 -52.53 -59.61
N CYS A 33 -12.93 -53.34 -59.81
CA CYS A 33 -12.52 -53.74 -61.15
C CYS A 33 -13.69 -54.52 -61.74
N SER A 34 -14.60 -53.77 -62.38
CA SER A 34 -15.60 -54.28 -63.27
C SER A 34 -14.92 -55.23 -64.25
N LYS A 35 -15.30 -56.52 -64.18
CA LYS A 35 -14.95 -57.53 -65.16
C LYS A 35 -15.50 -57.11 -66.53
N SER A 36 -14.79 -56.23 -67.24
CA SER A 36 -14.93 -56.09 -68.67
C SER A 36 -13.96 -57.08 -69.31
N ASN A 37 -14.57 -58.10 -69.89
CA ASN A 37 -13.97 -59.17 -70.65
C ASN A 37 -12.84 -58.72 -71.59
N LYS A 38 -11.80 -59.56 -71.60
CA LYS A 38 -10.93 -59.89 -72.75
C LYS A 38 -10.17 -58.71 -73.36
N ASN A 39 -8.89 -58.60 -73.00
CA ASN A 39 -7.78 -58.93 -73.89
C ASN A 39 -6.47 -58.75 -73.10
N GLU A 40 -5.64 -59.80 -73.07
CA GLU A 40 -4.21 -59.69 -72.74
C GLU A 40 -3.59 -58.57 -73.59
N PRO A 41 -2.70 -57.77 -72.98
CA PRO A 41 -1.30 -58.11 -73.09
C PRO A 41 -0.60 -58.10 -71.74
N ASP A 42 -0.03 -59.25 -71.40
CA ASP A 42 1.30 -59.45 -70.83
C ASP A 42 1.99 -58.18 -70.29
N ASN A 43 1.58 -57.77 -69.09
CA ASN A 43 2.39 -56.89 -68.26
C ASN A 43 2.34 -57.44 -66.85
N SER A 44 3.22 -58.41 -66.61
CA SER A 44 3.52 -59.04 -65.34
C SER A 44 3.98 -58.00 -64.32
N GLN A 45 3.06 -57.15 -63.83
CA GLN A 45 3.34 -56.40 -62.62
C GLN A 45 3.50 -57.43 -61.50
N PRO A 46 4.66 -57.48 -60.83
CA PRO A 46 4.85 -58.40 -59.72
C PRO A 46 3.77 -58.12 -58.67
N PRO A 47 3.19 -59.16 -58.05
CA PRO A 47 2.24 -58.98 -56.98
C PRO A 47 2.88 -58.11 -55.88
N PRO A 48 2.14 -57.16 -55.27
CA PRO A 48 2.68 -56.33 -54.21
C PRO A 48 3.26 -57.23 -53.12
N GLU A 49 4.57 -57.15 -52.91
CA GLU A 49 5.38 -58.10 -52.14
C GLU A 49 5.19 -57.97 -50.61
N GLY A 50 4.11 -57.34 -50.17
CA GLY A 50 3.84 -57.07 -48.76
C GLY A 50 2.43 -57.47 -48.34
N ASP A 51 2.32 -58.04 -47.14
CA ASP A 51 1.05 -58.24 -46.47
C ASP A 51 0.33 -56.90 -46.24
N ALA A 52 -0.93 -56.80 -46.67
CA ALA A 52 -1.72 -55.58 -46.58
C ALA A 52 -1.92 -55.11 -45.12
N GLN A 53 -2.06 -56.05 -44.17
CA GLN A 53 -2.20 -55.70 -42.75
C GLN A 53 -0.90 -55.08 -42.21
N SER A 54 0.25 -55.64 -42.59
CA SER A 54 1.57 -55.11 -42.23
C SER A 54 1.82 -53.72 -42.82
N GLN A 55 1.39 -53.46 -44.07
CA GLN A 55 1.50 -52.13 -44.70
C GLN A 55 0.60 -51.09 -44.01
N GLU A 56 -0.64 -51.46 -43.66
CA GLU A 56 -1.55 -50.58 -42.91
C GLU A 56 -0.99 -50.25 -41.52
N LEU A 57 -0.48 -51.25 -40.80
CA LEU A 57 0.12 -51.06 -39.49
C LEU A 57 1.35 -50.14 -39.58
N LEU A 58 2.20 -50.30 -40.61
CA LEU A 58 3.35 -49.42 -40.84
C LEU A 58 2.91 -47.98 -41.11
N ALA A 59 1.85 -47.78 -41.91
CA ALA A 59 1.29 -46.45 -42.15
C ALA A 59 0.74 -45.80 -40.87
N GLN A 60 0.06 -46.57 -40.01
CA GLN A 60 -0.42 -46.09 -38.72
C GLN A 60 0.74 -45.73 -37.77
N ILE A 61 1.80 -46.53 -37.72
CA ILE A 61 3.01 -46.25 -36.93
C ILE A 61 3.67 -44.95 -37.42
N ALA A 62 3.85 -44.78 -38.74
CA ALA A 62 4.44 -43.57 -39.31
C ALA A 62 3.59 -42.32 -39.02
N MET A 63 2.25 -42.44 -39.10
CA MET A 63 1.33 -41.36 -38.73
C MET A 63 1.47 -41.00 -37.23
N LEU A 64 1.49 -41.98 -36.34
CA LEU A 64 1.65 -41.77 -34.90
C LEU A 64 3.00 -41.15 -34.55
N GLN A 65 4.08 -41.59 -35.19
CA GLN A 65 5.41 -41.01 -35.02
C GLN A 65 5.45 -39.55 -35.47
N THR A 66 4.84 -39.22 -36.60
CA THR A 66 4.74 -37.84 -37.09
C THR A 66 3.93 -36.96 -36.12
N GLN A 67 2.80 -37.47 -35.62
CA GLN A 67 1.99 -36.76 -34.62
C GLN A 67 2.74 -36.58 -33.30
N LYS A 68 3.52 -37.58 -32.87
CA LYS A 68 4.35 -37.49 -31.67
C LYS A 68 5.40 -36.38 -31.79
N VAL A 69 6.13 -36.32 -32.90
CA VAL A 69 7.14 -35.26 -33.15
C VAL A 69 6.47 -33.89 -33.10
N ARG A 70 5.39 -33.70 -33.86
CA ARG A 70 4.65 -32.44 -33.89
C ARG A 70 4.13 -32.00 -32.52
N LEU A 71 3.62 -32.94 -31.72
CA LEU A 71 3.12 -32.63 -30.37
C LEU A 71 4.26 -32.30 -29.41
N THR A 72 5.39 -32.98 -29.53
CA THR A 72 6.59 -32.72 -28.72
C THR A 72 7.12 -31.32 -29.03
N ASP A 73 7.29 -30.97 -30.31
CA ASP A 73 7.76 -29.65 -30.72
C ASP A 73 6.84 -28.52 -30.22
N PHE A 74 5.52 -28.70 -30.33
CA PHE A 74 4.54 -27.73 -29.84
C PHE A 74 4.59 -27.57 -28.32
N LEU A 75 4.78 -28.68 -27.58
CA LEU A 75 4.90 -28.65 -26.13
C LEU A 75 6.20 -27.95 -25.71
N ASP A 76 7.31 -28.23 -26.39
CA ASP A 76 8.60 -27.58 -26.14
C ASP A 76 8.50 -26.07 -26.39
N GLU A 77 7.93 -25.64 -27.52
CA GLU A 77 7.69 -24.22 -27.83
C GLU A 77 6.81 -23.55 -26.78
N ARG A 78 5.72 -24.19 -26.35
CA ARG A 78 4.83 -23.63 -25.32
C ARG A 78 5.45 -23.60 -23.94
N SER A 79 6.27 -24.59 -23.60
CA SER A 79 7.01 -24.59 -22.34
C SER A 79 8.05 -23.47 -22.31
N ALA A 80 8.76 -23.23 -23.42
CA ALA A 80 9.71 -22.13 -23.56
C ALA A 80 9.02 -20.76 -23.47
N TYR A 81 7.89 -20.59 -24.17
CA TYR A 81 7.10 -19.36 -24.09
C TYR A 81 6.60 -19.08 -22.66
N LEU A 82 6.12 -20.11 -21.96
CA LEU A 82 5.63 -19.95 -20.59
C LEU A 82 6.76 -19.62 -19.61
N ALA A 83 7.94 -20.21 -19.81
CA ALA A 83 9.13 -19.89 -19.02
C ALA A 83 9.57 -18.43 -19.24
N GLN A 84 9.65 -17.99 -20.50
CA GLN A 84 9.98 -16.60 -20.85
C GLN A 84 8.96 -15.63 -20.27
N PHE A 85 7.66 -15.92 -20.41
CA PHE A 85 6.61 -15.09 -19.84
C PHE A 85 6.71 -14.99 -18.31
N GLY A 86 7.01 -16.10 -17.63
CA GLY A 86 7.22 -16.11 -16.19
C GLY A 86 8.43 -15.30 -15.75
N GLU A 87 9.53 -15.38 -16.49
CA GLU A 87 10.76 -14.61 -16.24
C GLU A 87 10.55 -13.10 -16.49
N GLU A 88 9.89 -12.74 -17.59
CA GLU A 88 9.57 -11.35 -17.92
C GLU A 88 8.58 -10.75 -16.91
N ALA A 89 7.54 -11.50 -16.52
CA ALA A 89 6.62 -11.06 -15.49
C ALA A 89 7.33 -10.83 -14.16
N LYS A 90 8.22 -11.74 -13.75
CA LYS A 90 9.03 -11.56 -12.54
C LYS A 90 9.91 -10.31 -12.62
N ALA A 91 10.60 -10.11 -13.75
CA ALA A 91 11.45 -8.93 -13.97
C ALA A 91 10.65 -7.62 -13.91
N GLU A 92 9.45 -7.57 -14.50
CA GLU A 92 8.55 -6.41 -14.40
C GLU A 92 8.06 -6.19 -12.96
N PHE A 93 7.73 -7.25 -12.21
CA PHE A 93 7.37 -7.11 -10.79
C PHE A 93 8.54 -6.59 -9.94
N ASP A 94 9.74 -7.11 -10.15
CA ASP A 94 10.94 -6.66 -9.45
C ASP A 94 11.20 -5.17 -9.77
N LYS A 95 11.09 -4.77 -11.05
CA LYS A 95 11.20 -3.38 -11.48
C LYS A 95 10.15 -2.46 -10.86
N ILE A 96 8.89 -2.89 -10.81
CA ILE A 96 7.82 -2.12 -10.15
C ILE A 96 8.13 -1.95 -8.66
N GLY A 97 8.64 -3.00 -8.00
CA GLY A 97 9.07 -2.95 -6.61
C GLY A 97 10.21 -1.97 -6.37
N GLU A 98 11.25 -2.04 -7.20
CA GLU A 98 12.41 -1.14 -7.14
C GLU A 98 12.02 0.33 -7.41
N ASP A 99 11.21 0.57 -8.45
CA ASP A 99 10.73 1.91 -8.79
C ASP A 99 9.86 2.51 -7.67
N ALA A 100 9.01 1.68 -7.04
CA ALA A 100 8.19 2.12 -5.91
C ALA A 100 9.03 2.47 -4.67
N LEU A 101 10.03 1.65 -4.34
CA LEU A 101 10.96 1.93 -3.24
C LEU A 101 11.77 3.19 -3.50
N LYS A 102 12.30 3.34 -4.72
CA LYS A 102 13.04 4.55 -5.12
C LYS A 102 12.17 5.81 -5.02
N GLY A 103 10.93 5.75 -5.48
CA GLY A 103 9.99 6.87 -5.36
C GLY A 103 9.66 7.20 -3.90
N LEU A 104 9.56 6.20 -3.03
CA LEU A 104 9.36 6.39 -1.59
C LEU A 104 10.58 7.04 -0.92
N ASP A 105 11.78 6.59 -1.23
CA ASP A 105 13.03 7.15 -0.70
C ASP A 105 13.22 8.60 -1.14
N GLU A 106 12.95 8.92 -2.41
CA GLU A 106 13.01 10.29 -2.93
C GLU A 106 11.97 11.21 -2.26
N ALA A 107 10.74 10.72 -2.09
CA ALA A 107 9.69 11.46 -1.40
C ALA A 107 10.04 11.66 0.08
N GLY A 108 10.57 10.63 0.74
CA GLY A 108 11.03 10.68 2.12
C GLY A 108 12.15 11.71 2.30
N ALA A 109 13.18 11.65 1.47
CA ALA A 109 14.28 12.61 1.49
C ALA A 109 13.81 14.05 1.28
N ARG A 110 12.87 14.27 0.35
CA ARG A 110 12.28 15.60 0.11
C ARG A 110 11.49 16.12 1.31
N ILE A 111 10.68 15.27 1.93
CA ILE A 111 9.88 15.65 3.10
C ILE A 111 10.80 15.94 4.29
N THR A 112 11.77 15.08 4.55
CA THR A 112 12.75 15.26 5.63
C THR A 112 13.54 16.55 5.44
N ALA A 113 14.09 16.80 4.25
CA ALA A 113 14.82 18.04 3.97
C ALA A 113 13.95 19.29 4.15
N ASN A 114 12.66 19.22 3.79
CA ASN A 114 11.75 20.35 3.98
C ASN A 114 11.42 20.59 5.47
N ILE A 115 11.22 19.52 6.24
CA ILE A 115 11.02 19.61 7.70
C ILE A 115 12.27 20.17 8.38
N GLU A 116 13.46 19.70 8.00
CA GLU A 116 14.73 20.20 8.54
C GLU A 116 14.94 21.68 8.22
N SER A 117 14.64 22.12 6.99
CA SER A 117 14.70 23.54 6.62
C SER A 117 13.74 24.38 7.46
N GLN A 118 12.48 23.95 7.60
CA GLN A 118 11.49 24.67 8.41
C GLN A 118 11.85 24.69 9.90
N MET A 119 12.42 23.60 10.41
CA MET A 119 12.87 23.51 11.79
C MET A 119 14.02 24.46 12.06
N LEU A 120 14.97 24.59 11.13
CA LEU A 120 16.10 25.51 11.24
C LEU A 120 15.64 26.97 11.17
N GLU A 121 14.75 27.31 10.23
CA GLU A 121 14.13 28.64 10.15
C GLU A 121 13.34 28.97 11.43
N PHE A 122 12.66 27.98 12.02
CA PHE A 122 11.94 28.14 13.27
C PHE A 122 12.88 28.34 14.47
N GLU A 123 14.00 27.60 14.53
CA GLU A 123 15.01 27.74 15.57
C GLU A 123 15.68 29.12 15.51
N GLU A 124 16.11 29.56 14.32
CA GLU A 124 16.71 30.88 14.10
C GLU A 124 15.74 32.02 14.45
N SER A 125 14.49 31.93 14.01
CA SER A 125 13.47 32.95 14.31
C SER A 125 13.08 32.98 15.79
N THR A 126 13.02 31.83 16.46
CA THR A 126 12.71 31.75 17.89
C THR A 126 13.85 32.31 18.73
N GLU A 127 15.10 32.02 18.38
CA GLU A 127 16.26 32.57 19.07
C GLU A 127 16.36 34.08 18.90
N LEU A 128 16.17 34.58 17.67
CA LEU A 128 16.16 36.02 17.39
C LEU A 128 15.04 36.72 18.17
N ASN A 129 13.81 36.20 18.12
CA ASN A 129 12.68 36.78 18.83
C ASN A 129 12.89 36.79 20.34
N ARG A 130 13.53 35.75 20.91
CA ARG A 130 13.87 35.73 22.33
C ARG A 130 14.84 36.87 22.70
N LEU A 131 15.88 37.09 21.89
CA LEU A 131 16.85 38.17 22.10
C LEU A 131 16.19 39.55 21.97
N GLU A 132 15.30 39.74 20.99
CA GLU A 132 14.55 40.99 20.80
C GLU A 132 13.62 41.29 21.99
N ILE A 133 12.95 40.26 22.53
CA ILE A 133 12.12 40.39 23.73
C ILE A 133 12.97 40.73 24.96
N GLU A 134 14.11 40.05 25.15
CA GLU A 134 15.01 40.30 26.29
C GLU A 134 15.59 41.72 26.26
N GLU A 135 16.02 42.20 25.07
CA GLU A 135 16.51 43.57 24.92
C GLU A 135 15.39 44.60 25.18
N SER A 136 14.17 44.32 24.70
CA SER A 136 13.00 45.16 24.94
C SER A 136 12.61 45.21 26.41
N GLU A 137 12.66 44.07 27.11
CA GLU A 137 12.41 43.98 28.55
C GLU A 137 13.45 44.77 29.34
N ASN A 138 14.75 44.63 29.01
CA ASN A 138 15.79 45.42 29.67
C ASN A 138 15.61 46.93 29.46
N LYS A 139 15.24 47.37 28.26
CA LYS A 139 14.91 48.79 27.98
C LYS A 139 13.72 49.28 28.81
N ILE A 140 12.70 48.44 29.01
CA ILE A 140 11.54 48.79 29.85
C ILE A 140 11.95 48.92 31.32
N VAL A 141 12.78 47.99 31.82
CA VAL A 141 13.29 48.03 33.19
C VAL A 141 14.15 49.28 33.43
N GLU A 142 15.04 49.62 32.50
CA GLU A 142 15.82 50.85 32.54
C GLU A 142 14.93 52.11 32.52
N PHE A 143 13.91 52.13 31.66
CA PHE A 143 12.94 53.22 31.59
C PHE A 143 12.12 53.37 32.88
N GLU A 144 11.67 52.27 33.48
CA GLU A 144 10.95 52.29 34.76
C GLU A 144 11.84 52.81 35.88
N GLY A 145 13.11 52.38 35.93
CA GLY A 145 14.10 52.88 36.88
C GLY A 145 14.38 54.38 36.73
N GLN A 146 14.48 54.86 35.49
CA GLN A 146 14.65 56.29 35.22
C GLN A 146 13.41 57.10 35.60
N MET A 147 12.20 56.61 35.29
CA MET A 147 10.94 57.26 35.66
C MET A 147 10.77 57.34 37.18
N GLU A 148 11.14 56.30 37.92
CA GLU A 148 11.13 56.31 39.39
C GLU A 148 12.08 57.37 39.95
N LYS A 149 13.28 57.46 39.36
CA LYS A 149 14.28 58.47 39.75
C LYS A 149 13.82 59.89 39.43
N ASP A 150 13.34 60.15 38.21
CA ASP A 150 12.83 61.46 37.78
C ASP A 150 11.64 61.91 38.64
N ARG A 151 10.72 60.99 38.96
CA ARG A 151 9.59 61.25 39.87
C ARG A 151 10.07 61.61 41.28
N ASN A 152 11.13 60.96 41.76
CA ASN A 152 11.69 61.20 43.10
C ASN A 152 12.60 62.45 43.14
N GLU A 153 13.19 62.86 42.02
CA GLU A 153 13.96 64.10 41.91
C GLU A 153 13.06 65.34 41.83
N GLY A 154 11.86 65.21 41.24
CA GLY A 154 10.88 66.30 41.14
C GLY A 154 10.03 66.56 42.39
N LEU A 155 10.08 65.70 43.42
CA LEU A 155 9.21 65.81 44.59
C LEU A 155 10.03 65.79 45.87
N PHE A 156 9.93 66.89 46.63
CA PHE A 156 10.54 67.19 47.94
C PHE A 156 10.33 66.15 49.08
N PHE A 157 9.96 64.91 48.79
CA PHE A 157 9.60 63.86 49.75
C PHE A 157 10.44 62.58 49.61
N LYS A 158 11.73 62.73 49.28
CA LYS A 158 12.72 61.64 49.10
C LYS A 158 12.79 60.61 50.25
N ASN A 159 12.27 60.95 51.44
CA ASN A 159 12.36 60.12 52.65
C ASN A 159 11.02 59.60 53.21
N LEU A 160 9.87 59.80 52.56
CA LEU A 160 8.59 59.28 53.10
C LEU A 160 8.16 57.93 52.50
N GLY A 161 8.86 57.48 51.45
CA GLY A 161 8.42 56.36 50.61
C GLY A 161 9.15 55.03 50.83
N GLN A 162 10.09 54.90 51.77
CA GLN A 162 10.63 53.59 52.15
C GLN A 162 9.56 52.76 52.90
N LYS A 163 8.49 52.37 52.20
CA LYS A 163 7.60 51.32 52.66
C LYS A 163 8.17 49.99 52.22
N ALA A 164 8.54 49.20 53.22
CA ALA A 164 9.00 47.82 53.07
C ALA A 164 8.04 46.99 52.19
N PRO A 165 8.57 46.07 51.37
CA PRO A 165 7.78 45.26 50.45
C PRO A 165 7.10 44.15 51.23
N VAL A 166 5.97 44.45 51.85
CA VAL A 166 5.04 43.45 52.35
C VAL A 166 3.79 43.60 51.50
N TYR A 167 3.30 42.50 50.95
CA TYR A 167 2.10 42.35 50.10
C TYR A 167 2.27 42.33 48.57
N LYS A 168 3.48 42.12 48.01
CA LYS A 168 3.60 41.63 46.61
C LYS A 168 3.99 40.16 46.47
N ALA A 169 4.45 39.50 47.53
CA ALA A 169 4.75 38.06 47.49
C ALA A 169 3.47 37.19 47.48
N LYS A 170 2.42 37.57 48.23
CA LYS A 170 1.21 36.75 48.33
C LYS A 170 0.27 36.85 47.13
N ALA A 171 0.27 37.96 46.40
CA ALA A 171 -0.59 38.11 45.22
C ALA A 171 -0.03 37.39 43.98
N LYS A 172 1.31 37.30 43.83
CA LYS A 172 1.92 36.54 42.73
C LYS A 172 1.84 35.02 42.92
N GLU A 173 1.91 34.54 44.16
CA GLU A 173 1.79 33.10 44.43
C GLU A 173 0.34 32.59 44.25
N GLU A 174 -0.68 33.39 44.59
CA GLU A 174 -2.08 32.97 44.37
C GLU A 174 -2.52 33.09 42.90
N GLU A 175 -2.02 34.08 42.14
CA GLU A 175 -2.36 34.23 40.72
C GLU A 175 -1.65 33.20 39.82
N GLU A 176 -0.44 32.76 40.18
CA GLU A 176 0.26 31.71 39.43
C GLU A 176 -0.34 30.33 39.70
N VAL A 177 -0.80 30.01 40.92
CA VAL A 177 -1.39 28.68 41.21
C VAL A 177 -2.78 28.51 40.57
N GLU A 178 -3.54 29.59 40.41
CA GLU A 178 -4.83 29.53 39.70
C GLU A 178 -4.65 29.37 38.18
N LYS A 179 -3.66 30.04 37.58
CA LYS A 179 -3.37 29.91 36.14
C LYS A 179 -2.84 28.53 35.75
N ILE A 180 -2.14 27.80 36.63
CA ILE A 180 -1.67 26.44 36.29
C ILE A 180 -2.85 25.44 36.25
N LYS A 181 -3.97 25.73 36.93
CA LYS A 181 -5.13 24.83 36.95
C LYS A 181 -5.98 24.92 35.68
N ASP A 182 -6.07 26.11 35.09
CA ASP A 182 -6.81 26.32 33.84
C ASP A 182 -6.05 25.78 32.61
N VAL A 183 -4.71 25.87 32.61
CA VAL A 183 -3.89 25.37 31.49
C VAL A 183 -3.94 23.84 31.36
N ASN A 184 -4.21 23.10 32.44
CA ASN A 184 -4.38 21.65 32.38
C ASN A 184 -5.78 21.19 31.93
N SER A 185 -6.77 22.09 31.87
CA SER A 185 -8.14 21.74 31.45
C SER A 185 -8.44 22.03 29.98
N GLU A 186 -7.57 22.80 29.32
CA GLU A 186 -7.65 23.09 27.89
C GLU A 186 -7.05 21.95 27.07
N SER A 187 -7.64 20.77 27.25
CA SER A 187 -7.42 19.58 26.45
C SER A 187 -7.98 19.80 25.04
N SER A 188 -7.34 20.67 24.25
CA SER A 188 -7.58 20.87 22.81
C SER A 188 -7.22 19.62 21.96
N GLY A 189 -6.85 18.51 22.61
CA GLY A 189 -6.46 17.25 21.97
C GLY A 189 -7.55 16.18 21.87
N SER A 190 -8.80 16.43 22.27
CA SER A 190 -9.85 15.37 22.27
C SER A 190 -10.14 14.83 20.86
N LYS A 191 -10.17 15.71 19.84
CA LYS A 191 -10.36 15.33 18.43
C LYS A 191 -9.25 14.42 17.91
N THR A 192 -7.99 14.75 18.18
CA THR A 192 -6.84 13.93 17.76
C THR A 192 -6.86 12.56 18.44
N ARG A 193 -7.12 12.51 19.75
CA ARG A 193 -7.23 11.24 20.50
C ARG A 193 -8.35 10.35 19.96
N LYS A 194 -9.52 10.90 19.63
CA LYS A 194 -10.64 10.17 19.02
C LYS A 194 -10.27 9.55 17.68
N ASN A 195 -9.60 10.30 16.81
CA ASN A 195 -9.17 9.80 15.50
C ASN A 195 -8.14 8.67 15.65
N VAL A 196 -7.24 8.77 16.63
CA VAL A 196 -6.28 7.71 16.95
C VAL A 196 -7.00 6.43 17.39
N TYR A 197 -8.00 6.54 18.29
CA TYR A 197 -8.79 5.36 18.69
C TYR A 197 -9.58 4.76 17.53
N LEU A 198 -10.20 5.58 16.67
CA LEU A 198 -10.91 5.10 15.48
C LEU A 198 -9.98 4.39 14.49
N PHE A 199 -8.78 4.92 14.28
CA PHE A 199 -7.75 4.29 13.45
C PHE A 199 -7.38 2.90 13.98
N PHE A 200 -7.08 2.78 15.28
CA PHE A 200 -6.76 1.48 15.89
C PHE A 200 -7.94 0.50 15.90
N ILE A 201 -9.17 0.99 16.11
CA ILE A 201 -10.38 0.17 16.01
C ILE A 201 -10.51 -0.38 14.58
N GLY A 202 -10.33 0.45 13.55
CA GLY A 202 -10.38 0.02 12.14
C GLY A 202 -9.29 -0.99 11.79
N LEU A 203 -8.07 -0.79 12.30
CA LEU A 203 -6.95 -1.70 12.06
C LEU A 203 -7.16 -3.06 12.74
N LEU A 204 -7.71 -3.07 13.96
CA LEU A 204 -8.04 -4.31 14.68
C LEU A 204 -9.22 -5.04 14.05
N THR A 205 -10.29 -4.35 13.63
CA THR A 205 -11.41 -5.01 12.95
C THR A 205 -10.97 -5.64 11.64
N PHE A 206 -10.12 -4.96 10.87
CA PHE A 206 -9.52 -5.52 9.67
C PHE A 206 -8.67 -6.76 9.97
N GLY A 207 -7.80 -6.70 10.99
CA GLY A 207 -6.98 -7.84 11.40
C GLY A 207 -7.78 -9.05 11.90
N ILE A 208 -8.93 -8.82 12.56
CA ILE A 208 -9.85 -9.89 12.98
C ILE A 208 -10.54 -10.54 11.78
N VAL A 209 -11.01 -9.74 10.82
CA VAL A 209 -11.66 -10.25 9.59
C VAL A 209 -10.66 -11.06 8.75
N ASP A 210 -9.45 -10.55 8.59
CA ASP A 210 -8.38 -11.25 7.85
C ASP A 210 -7.99 -12.55 8.55
N SER A 211 -7.79 -12.53 9.88
CA SER A 211 -7.50 -13.74 10.66
C SER A 211 -8.60 -14.80 10.55
N LEU A 212 -9.87 -14.38 10.45
CA LEU A 212 -11.02 -15.28 10.29
C LEU A 212 -11.14 -15.82 8.86
N ALA A 213 -10.79 -15.02 7.84
CA ALA A 213 -10.84 -15.42 6.44
C ALA A 213 -9.66 -16.30 6.03
N SER A 214 -8.45 -16.00 6.52
CA SER A 214 -7.23 -16.71 6.16
C SER A 214 -7.04 -18.01 6.94
N SER A 215 -7.64 -18.15 8.13
CA SER A 215 -7.47 -19.35 8.95
C SER A 215 -8.71 -20.25 8.91
N SER A 216 -8.64 -21.31 8.09
CA SER A 216 -9.54 -22.47 8.14
C SER A 216 -9.49 -23.26 9.45
N GLY A 217 -8.73 -22.78 10.44
CA GLY A 217 -8.66 -23.29 11.81
C GLY A 217 -8.30 -22.17 12.78
N ALA A 218 -9.08 -21.09 12.77
CA ALA A 218 -8.87 -19.89 13.57
C ALA A 218 -8.39 -20.25 14.99
N ASP A 219 -7.19 -19.78 15.36
CA ASP A 219 -6.72 -19.84 16.72
C ASP A 219 -7.68 -19.01 17.57
N TRP A 220 -8.74 -19.63 18.08
CA TRP A 220 -9.79 -18.98 18.87
C TRP A 220 -9.20 -18.17 20.02
N LYS A 221 -8.03 -18.57 20.53
CA LYS A 221 -7.25 -17.83 21.52
C LYS A 221 -6.78 -16.46 21.00
N LYS A 222 -6.22 -16.38 19.78
CA LYS A 222 -5.77 -15.11 19.18
C LYS A 222 -6.94 -14.19 18.89
N VAL A 223 -8.02 -14.74 18.33
CA VAL A 223 -9.25 -13.99 18.06
C VAL A 223 -9.89 -13.48 19.36
N ALA A 224 -9.90 -14.29 20.43
CA ALA A 224 -10.40 -13.87 21.74
C ALA A 224 -9.57 -12.75 22.37
N VAL A 225 -8.24 -12.81 22.26
CA VAL A 225 -7.34 -11.75 22.76
C VAL A 225 -7.56 -10.46 21.97
N LEU A 226 -7.61 -10.53 20.64
CA LEU A 226 -7.88 -9.36 19.79
C LEU A 226 -9.28 -8.78 20.07
N GLY A 227 -10.28 -9.63 20.25
CA GLY A 227 -11.63 -9.21 20.65
C GLY A 227 -11.67 -8.52 22.01
N GLY A 228 -10.92 -9.03 23.00
CA GLY A 228 -10.80 -8.39 24.31
C GLY A 228 -10.17 -7.00 24.25
N ILE A 229 -9.09 -6.85 23.47
CA ILE A 229 -8.44 -5.55 23.23
C ILE A 229 -9.39 -4.57 22.55
N LEU A 230 -10.18 -5.05 21.58
CA LEU A 230 -11.17 -4.24 20.88
C LEU A 230 -12.25 -3.71 21.83
N VAL A 231 -12.74 -4.52 22.78
CA VAL A 231 -13.72 -4.07 23.79
C VAL A 231 -13.14 -2.98 24.71
N VAL A 232 -11.87 -3.10 25.09
CA VAL A 232 -11.18 -2.08 25.90
C VAL A 232 -11.07 -0.77 25.12
N LEU A 233 -10.68 -0.83 23.83
CA LEU A 233 -10.59 0.36 22.97
C LEU A 233 -11.94 1.02 22.73
N PHE A 234 -13.01 0.23 22.53
CA PHE A 234 -14.36 0.77 22.45
C PHE A 234 -14.78 1.46 23.75
N SER A 235 -14.42 0.89 24.91
CA SER A 235 -14.70 1.51 26.21
C SER A 235 -13.95 2.83 26.40
N LEU A 236 -12.68 2.90 25.99
CA LEU A 236 -11.88 4.14 26.00
C LEU A 236 -12.50 5.19 25.07
N PHE A 237 -12.94 4.79 23.88
CA PHE A 237 -13.58 5.68 22.91
C PHE A 237 -14.91 6.25 23.42
N ILE A 238 -15.78 5.41 24.01
CA ILE A 238 -17.05 5.86 24.60
C ILE A 238 -16.82 6.79 25.80
N ASN A 239 -15.84 6.47 26.66
CA ASN A 239 -15.51 7.33 27.80
C ASN A 239 -15.05 8.73 27.32
N GLU A 240 -14.25 8.78 26.26
CA GLU A 240 -13.82 10.05 25.66
C GLU A 240 -14.99 10.81 25.01
N GLN A 241 -15.96 10.12 24.40
CA GLN A 241 -17.19 10.75 23.91
C GLN A 241 -18.03 11.35 25.05
N ASN A 242 -18.19 10.63 26.16
CA ASN A 242 -18.97 11.12 27.31
C ASN A 242 -18.35 12.34 27.98
N LYS A 243 -17.01 12.47 27.96
CA LYS A 243 -16.32 13.68 28.45
C LYS A 243 -16.59 14.89 27.56
N ASP A 244 -16.59 14.70 26.25
CA ASP A 244 -16.87 15.78 25.29
C ASP A 244 -18.34 16.21 25.34
N ASN A 245 -19.29 15.27 25.43
CA ASN A 245 -20.73 15.59 25.53
C ASN A 245 -21.11 16.29 26.84
N LYS A 246 -20.26 16.27 27.87
CA LYS A 246 -20.44 17.02 29.12
C LYS A 246 -19.82 18.42 29.09
N LYS A 247 -19.06 18.76 28.03
CA LYS A 247 -18.48 20.10 27.85
C LYS A 247 -19.44 21.08 27.17
N ASP A 248 -20.52 20.59 26.57
CA ASP A 248 -21.65 21.39 26.06
C ASP A 248 -22.78 21.46 27.11
#